data_AF-A0A9D4TA16-F1
#
_entry.id   AF-A0A9D4TA16-F1
#
_cell.length_a   1.000
_cell.length_b   1.000
_cell.length_c   1.000
_cell.angle_alpha   90.00
_cell.angle_beta   90.00
_cell.angle_gamma   90.00
#
_symmetry.space_group_name_H-M   'P 1'
#
loop_
_entity.id
_entity.type
_entity.pdbx_description
1 polymer ?
#
loop_
_entity_poly.entity_id
_entity_poly.type
_entity_poly.pdbx_seq_one_letter_code
_entity_poly.pdbx_strand_id
1 'polypeptide(L)'
;MAACLFCGKSDSPDRSLTTSQRRVCAPTGQTAYIALRRNKADTWQQYENDVRDRVKEKEEELLGSSLLFEARAGALRTLERQRTIDSEQRDVLCRVCECADETMEHIVVQCREIEPQCRGDNPLHSALGFEGDGGEMNRGAVERTKRRLERWRILALQRVAK
;
A
#
# COMPACT_ATOMS: atom_id res chain seq x y z
N MET A 1 20.75 -59.73 -13.60
CA MET A 1 21.94 -59.54 -12.73
C MET A 1 21.85 -58.20 -12.04
N ALA A 2 21.40 -58.21 -10.78
CA ALA A 2 21.70 -57.29 -9.68
C ALA A 2 20.75 -57.69 -8.55
N ALA A 3 21.30 -58.30 -7.51
CA ALA A 3 20.59 -59.17 -6.57
C ALA A 3 19.82 -58.37 -5.51
N CYS A 4 18.52 -58.61 -5.43
CA CYS A 4 17.76 -58.45 -4.19
C CYS A 4 17.95 -59.74 -3.38
N LEU A 5 18.67 -59.69 -2.27
CA LEU A 5 18.72 -60.78 -1.30
C LEU A 5 17.91 -60.36 -0.07
N PHE A 6 16.74 -60.98 0.05
CA PHE A 6 15.93 -61.03 1.25
C PHE A 6 16.30 -62.33 1.99
N CYS A 7 16.67 -62.22 3.26
CA CYS A 7 16.70 -63.34 4.21
C CYS A 7 16.62 -62.69 5.60
N GLY A 8 15.73 -63.01 6.53
CA GLY A 8 14.79 -64.10 6.67
C GLY A 8 14.73 -64.48 8.16
N LYS A 9 13.52 -64.39 8.75
CA LYS A 9 12.99 -65.11 9.92
C LYS A 9 13.58 -64.91 11.34
N SER A 10 12.71 -64.37 12.20
CA SER A 10 12.33 -64.73 13.59
C SER A 10 13.22 -65.65 14.43
N ASP A 11 13.57 -65.22 15.66
CA ASP A 11 13.15 -65.81 16.95
C ASP A 11 13.60 -64.92 18.16
N SER A 12 12.76 -64.85 19.19
CA SER A 12 12.76 -63.98 20.40
C SER A 12 13.97 -64.16 21.37
N PRO A 13 14.01 -63.56 22.58
CA PRO A 13 13.83 -62.16 23.02
C PRO A 13 15.08 -61.63 23.81
N ASP A 14 15.01 -60.34 24.18
CA ASP A 14 15.69 -59.73 25.35
C ASP A 14 17.18 -59.31 25.23
N ARG A 15 17.40 -58.01 24.93
CA ARG A 15 18.45 -57.15 25.55
C ARG A 15 18.39 -55.72 25.00
N SER A 16 17.79 -54.84 25.78
CA SER A 16 18.10 -53.41 25.95
C SER A 16 19.11 -52.76 24.98
N LEU A 17 18.64 -51.94 24.03
CA LEU A 17 19.42 -50.85 23.42
C LEU A 17 18.53 -49.71 22.87
N THR A 18 18.58 -48.58 23.57
CA THR A 18 18.80 -47.20 23.08
C THR A 18 18.05 -46.67 21.85
N THR A 19 17.39 -45.53 22.06
CA THR A 19 17.20 -44.40 21.12
C THR A 19 17.10 -44.79 19.65
N SER A 20 15.89 -45.15 19.24
CA SER A 20 15.52 -45.39 17.85
C SER A 20 16.01 -44.24 16.95
N GLN A 21 16.95 -44.61 16.09
CA GLN A 21 17.66 -43.81 15.12
C GLN A 21 16.69 -43.18 14.12
N ARG A 22 16.35 -41.89 14.27
CA ARG A 22 16.03 -41.07 13.10
C ARG A 22 17.34 -40.80 12.37
N ARG A 23 17.69 -41.65 11.38
CA ARG A 23 18.68 -41.26 10.38
C ARG A 23 18.08 -40.14 9.55
N VAL A 24 18.42 -38.89 9.87
CA VAL A 24 18.30 -37.80 8.91
C VAL A 24 19.31 -38.12 7.82
N CYS A 25 18.84 -38.64 6.68
CA CYS A 25 19.69 -38.79 5.51
C CYS A 25 20.28 -37.42 5.19
N ALA A 26 21.61 -37.29 5.26
CA ALA A 26 22.29 -36.07 4.86
C ALA A 26 21.91 -35.78 3.40
N PRO A 27 21.51 -34.55 3.05
CA PRO A 27 21.17 -34.20 1.69
C PRO A 27 22.37 -34.49 0.77
N THR A 28 22.15 -35.25 -0.30
CA THR A 28 23.13 -35.43 -1.38
C THR A 28 23.57 -34.06 -1.92
N GLY A 29 24.79 -33.94 -2.46
CA GLY A 29 25.30 -32.67 -2.99
C GLY A 29 24.37 -31.97 -3.98
N GLN A 30 23.56 -32.74 -4.72
CA GLN A 30 22.52 -32.23 -5.62
C GLN A 30 21.35 -31.55 -4.89
N THR A 31 20.91 -32.10 -3.76
CA THR A 31 19.83 -31.50 -2.95
C THR A 31 20.32 -30.27 -2.18
N ALA A 32 21.59 -30.26 -1.74
CA ALA A 32 22.22 -29.06 -1.16
C ALA A 32 22.38 -27.92 -2.18
N TYR A 33 22.78 -28.22 -3.42
CA TYR A 33 22.90 -27.22 -4.49
C TYR A 33 21.54 -26.61 -4.87
N ILE A 34 20.50 -27.43 -5.02
CA ILE A 34 19.14 -26.94 -5.30
C ILE A 34 18.63 -26.06 -4.14
N ALA A 35 18.90 -26.42 -2.89
CA ALA A 35 18.55 -25.62 -1.72
C ALA A 35 19.29 -24.27 -1.67
N LEU A 36 20.60 -24.25 -1.94
CA LEU A 36 21.39 -23.00 -2.02
C LEU A 36 20.89 -22.08 -3.14
N ARG A 37 20.53 -22.63 -4.31
CA ARG A 37 19.98 -21.86 -5.43
C ARG A 37 18.59 -21.33 -5.14
N ARG A 38 17.72 -22.11 -4.47
CA ARG A 38 16.42 -21.65 -3.97
C ARG A 38 16.58 -20.54 -2.95
N ASN A 39 17.43 -20.71 -1.93
CA ASN A 39 17.74 -19.65 -0.97
C ASN A 39 18.22 -18.37 -1.67
N LYS A 40 19.07 -18.47 -2.70
CA LYS A 40 19.50 -17.29 -3.47
C LYS A 40 18.33 -16.65 -4.24
N ALA A 41 17.49 -17.43 -4.90
CA ALA A 41 16.30 -16.92 -5.59
C ALA A 41 15.29 -16.29 -4.62
N ASP A 42 15.07 -16.92 -3.47
CA ASP A 42 14.19 -16.44 -2.40
C ASP A 42 14.72 -15.12 -1.81
N THR A 43 16.03 -15.00 -1.61
CA THR A 43 16.65 -13.74 -1.17
C THR A 43 16.52 -12.62 -2.20
N TRP A 44 16.64 -12.94 -3.51
CA TRP A 44 16.44 -11.95 -4.56
C TRP A 44 14.97 -11.50 -4.62
N GLN A 45 14.03 -12.44 -4.50
CA GLN A 45 12.60 -12.12 -4.50
C GLN A 45 12.22 -11.25 -3.29
N GLN A 46 12.80 -11.54 -2.12
CA GLN A 46 12.63 -10.71 -0.92
C GLN A 46 13.17 -9.30 -1.15
N TYR A 47 14.37 -9.16 -1.71
CA TYR A 47 14.95 -7.86 -2.03
C TYR A 47 14.10 -7.05 -3.03
N GLU A 48 13.59 -7.69 -4.08
CA GLU A 48 12.71 -7.02 -5.05
C GLU A 48 11.41 -6.53 -4.43
N ASN A 49 10.80 -7.34 -3.57
CA ASN A 49 9.60 -6.96 -2.84
C ASN A 49 9.91 -5.78 -1.90
N ASP A 50 11.00 -5.83 -1.15
CA ASP A 50 11.48 -4.76 -0.29
C ASP A 50 11.68 -3.44 -1.06
N VAL A 51 12.33 -3.49 -2.22
CA VAL A 51 12.55 -2.30 -3.06
C VAL A 51 11.23 -1.78 -3.59
N ARG A 52 10.35 -2.67 -4.05
CA ARG A 52 9.02 -2.31 -4.54
C ARG A 52 8.18 -1.64 -3.46
N ASP A 53 8.19 -2.18 -2.25
CA ASP A 53 7.45 -1.64 -1.11
C ASP A 53 7.98 -0.25 -0.71
N ARG A 54 9.32 -0.07 -0.68
CA ARG A 54 9.94 1.24 -0.42
C ARG A 54 9.64 2.28 -1.50
N VAL A 55 9.59 1.87 -2.77
CA VAL A 55 9.23 2.76 -3.89
C VAL A 55 7.77 3.17 -3.75
N LYS A 56 6.88 2.21 -3.49
CA LYS A 56 5.45 2.46 -3.34
C LYS A 56 5.16 3.41 -2.18
N GLU A 57 5.81 3.23 -1.03
CA GLU A 57 5.68 4.11 0.13
C GLU A 57 6.03 5.57 -0.23
N LYS A 58 7.15 5.77 -0.95
CA LYS A 58 7.54 7.12 -1.42
C LYS A 58 6.58 7.70 -2.44
N GLU A 59 6.03 6.89 -3.35
CA GLU A 59 5.03 7.36 -4.31
C GLU A 59 3.78 7.88 -3.61
N GLU A 60 3.33 7.20 -2.55
CA GLU A 60 2.20 7.64 -1.72
C GLU A 60 2.51 8.99 -1.04
N GLU A 61 3.70 9.17 -0.43
CA GLU A 61 4.12 10.44 0.17
C GLU A 61 4.25 11.61 -0.85
N LEU A 62 4.67 11.29 -2.07
CA LEU A 62 4.82 12.27 -3.14
C LEU A 62 3.46 12.66 -3.75
N LEU A 63 2.49 11.74 -3.76
CA LEU A 63 1.15 11.98 -4.31
C LEU A 63 0.43 13.11 -3.57
N GLY A 64 0.36 13.08 -2.25
CA GLY A 64 -0.33 14.13 -1.49
C GLY A 64 0.36 15.48 -1.57
N SER A 65 1.69 15.48 -1.61
CA SER A 65 2.47 16.71 -1.81
C SER A 65 2.22 17.32 -3.20
N SER A 66 2.14 16.51 -4.24
CA SER A 66 1.81 16.93 -5.61
C SER A 66 0.37 17.47 -5.72
N LEU A 67 -0.59 16.75 -5.15
CA LEU A 67 -1.99 17.19 -5.14
C LEU A 67 -2.20 18.47 -4.33
N LEU A 68 -1.47 18.64 -3.22
CA LEU A 68 -1.49 19.88 -2.45
C LEU A 68 -0.93 21.05 -3.26
N PHE A 69 0.12 20.83 -4.06
CA PHE A 69 0.64 21.84 -4.97
C PHE A 69 -0.41 22.24 -6.01
N GLU A 70 -1.12 21.28 -6.61
CA GLU A 70 -2.24 21.57 -7.52
C GLU A 70 -3.36 22.36 -6.82
N ALA A 71 -3.72 22.00 -5.59
CA ALA A 71 -4.73 22.69 -4.81
C ALA A 71 -4.33 24.15 -4.51
N ARG A 72 -3.09 24.38 -4.07
CA ARG A 72 -2.57 25.74 -3.85
C ARG A 72 -2.57 26.59 -5.11
N ALA A 73 -2.34 25.98 -6.27
CA ALA A 73 -2.37 26.65 -7.56
C ALA A 73 -3.78 26.87 -8.12
N GLY A 74 -4.85 26.45 -7.43
CA GLY A 74 -6.21 26.49 -8.00
C GLY A 74 -6.43 25.47 -9.13
N ALA A 75 -5.52 24.50 -9.27
CA ALA A 75 -5.44 23.59 -10.41
C ALA A 75 -5.86 22.15 -10.08
N LEU A 76 -6.35 21.90 -8.86
CA LEU A 76 -6.80 20.57 -8.44
C LEU A 76 -7.87 20.04 -9.40
N ARG A 77 -7.64 18.86 -9.98
CA ARG A 77 -8.52 18.24 -11.00
C ARG A 77 -9.79 17.64 -10.40
N THR A 78 -10.62 18.50 -9.82
CA THR A 78 -11.97 18.16 -9.36
C THR A 78 -12.94 18.11 -10.55
N LEU A 79 -14.10 17.46 -10.40
CA LEU A 79 -15.12 17.45 -11.45
C LEU A 79 -15.67 18.85 -11.76
N GLU A 80 -15.83 19.70 -10.74
CA GLU A 80 -16.19 21.11 -10.95
C GLU A 80 -15.16 21.81 -11.86
N ARG A 81 -13.87 21.65 -11.59
CA ARG A 81 -12.82 22.22 -12.44
C ARG A 81 -12.87 21.61 -13.83
N GLN A 82 -13.05 20.30 -13.94
CA GLN A 82 -13.11 19.60 -15.22
C GLN A 82 -14.25 20.11 -16.09
N ARG A 83 -15.41 20.44 -15.51
CA ARG A 83 -16.55 21.05 -16.21
C ARG A 83 -16.23 22.41 -16.84
N THR A 84 -15.25 23.15 -16.33
CA THR A 84 -14.83 24.41 -16.96
C THR A 84 -13.95 24.21 -18.20
N ILE A 85 -13.35 23.01 -18.34
CA ILE A 85 -12.48 22.63 -19.45
C ILE A 85 -13.25 21.81 -20.50
N ASP A 86 -14.13 20.92 -20.03
CA ASP A 86 -14.93 20.01 -20.83
C ASP A 86 -16.42 20.26 -20.57
N SER A 87 -17.09 20.85 -21.56
CA SER A 87 -18.52 21.15 -21.49
C SER A 87 -19.43 19.92 -21.49
N GLU A 88 -18.91 18.74 -21.84
CA GLU A 88 -19.67 17.49 -21.79
C GLU A 88 -19.77 16.91 -20.37
N GLN A 89 -18.92 17.38 -19.44
CA GLN A 89 -18.99 17.02 -18.02
C GLN A 89 -20.25 17.61 -17.38
N ARG A 90 -21.32 16.82 -17.32
CA ARG A 90 -22.62 17.24 -16.75
C ARG A 90 -22.72 17.04 -15.25
N ASP A 91 -22.14 15.96 -14.74
CA ASP A 91 -22.17 15.63 -13.32
C ASP A 91 -20.94 16.20 -12.62
N VAL A 92 -21.17 16.88 -11.51
CA VAL A 92 -20.11 17.44 -10.66
C VAL A 92 -20.16 16.86 -9.26
N LEU A 93 -21.00 15.87 -8.96
CA LEU A 93 -21.08 15.26 -7.64
C LEU A 93 -19.75 14.63 -7.21
N CYS A 94 -19.41 14.78 -5.94
CA CYS A 94 -18.22 14.20 -5.34
C CYS A 94 -18.18 12.69 -5.58
N ARG A 95 -17.11 12.22 -6.24
CA ARG A 95 -16.91 10.78 -6.52
C ARG A 95 -16.74 9.91 -5.27
N VAL A 96 -16.66 10.53 -4.10
CA VAL A 96 -16.48 9.83 -2.82
C VAL A 96 -17.78 9.77 -2.03
N CYS A 97 -18.43 10.92 -1.81
CA CYS A 97 -19.64 10.98 -0.99
C CYS A 97 -20.94 11.01 -1.80
N GLU A 98 -20.91 11.44 -3.06
CA GLU A 98 -22.08 11.57 -3.95
C GLU A 98 -23.19 12.50 -3.43
N CYS A 99 -22.95 13.22 -2.33
CA CYS A 99 -23.94 14.07 -1.64
C CYS A 99 -23.76 15.57 -1.89
N ALA A 100 -22.64 16.00 -2.44
CA ALA A 100 -22.30 17.39 -2.69
C ALA A 100 -21.36 17.50 -3.89
N ASP A 101 -21.26 18.69 -4.48
CA ASP A 101 -20.38 18.94 -5.61
C ASP A 101 -18.90 18.71 -5.24
N GLU A 102 -18.16 18.11 -6.18
CA GLU A 102 -16.73 17.88 -6.11
C GLU A 102 -15.98 19.20 -6.35
N THR A 103 -15.95 20.03 -5.33
CA THR A 103 -15.15 21.25 -5.28
C THR A 103 -13.87 21.03 -4.49
N MET A 104 -12.89 21.93 -4.66
CA MET A 104 -11.66 21.88 -3.85
C MET A 104 -11.96 22.00 -2.36
N GLU A 105 -12.87 22.89 -1.99
CA GLU A 105 -13.26 23.09 -0.59
C GLU A 105 -13.93 21.84 -0.02
N HIS A 106 -14.81 21.21 -0.80
CA HIS A 106 -15.46 19.99 -0.39
C HIS A 106 -14.43 18.88 -0.10
N ILE A 107 -13.49 18.66 -1.02
CA ILE A 107 -12.46 17.62 -0.86
C ILE A 107 -11.54 17.94 0.33
N VAL A 108 -11.02 19.16 0.42
CA VAL A 108 -9.99 19.52 1.41
C VAL A 108 -10.56 19.66 2.82
N VAL A 109 -11.81 20.12 2.96
CA VAL A 109 -12.37 20.48 4.28
C VAL A 109 -13.63 19.69 4.63
N GLN A 110 -14.59 19.53 3.72
CA GLN A 110 -15.97 19.21 4.10
C GLN A 110 -16.37 17.73 3.96
N CYS A 111 -15.77 16.98 3.03
CA CYS A 111 -16.19 15.62 2.67
C CYS A 111 -15.96 14.61 3.81
N ARG A 112 -17.01 14.17 4.49
CA ARG A 112 -16.89 13.28 5.67
C ARG A 112 -16.43 11.86 5.36
N GLU A 113 -16.57 11.45 4.10
CA GLU A 113 -16.18 10.12 3.62
C GLU A 113 -14.69 10.01 3.28
N ILE A 114 -13.93 11.11 3.39
CA ILE A 114 -12.48 11.13 3.17
C ILE A 114 -11.78 11.22 4.53
N GLU A 115 -10.89 10.28 4.81
CA GLU A 115 -10.03 10.30 6.00
C GLU A 115 -8.61 10.76 5.64
N PRO A 116 -7.91 11.48 6.55
CA PRO A 116 -8.39 11.96 7.84
C PRO A 116 -9.40 13.11 7.69
N GLN A 117 -10.35 13.19 8.62
CA GLN A 117 -11.26 14.33 8.69
C GLN A 117 -10.50 15.64 9.00
N CYS A 118 -10.86 16.68 8.26
CA CYS A 118 -10.44 18.03 8.58
C CYS A 118 -11.25 18.51 9.79
N ARG A 119 -10.61 19.20 10.75
CA ARG A 119 -11.37 19.82 11.85
C ARG A 119 -12.29 20.88 11.22
N GLY A 120 -13.59 20.77 11.47
CA GLY A 120 -14.63 21.50 10.71
C GLY A 120 -14.60 23.02 10.86
N ASP A 121 -13.70 23.56 11.69
CA ASP A 121 -13.42 24.97 11.92
C ASP A 121 -12.23 25.50 11.12
N ASN A 122 -11.44 24.64 10.45
CA ASN A 122 -10.29 25.10 9.66
C ASN A 122 -10.75 25.65 8.30
N PRO A 123 -10.52 26.94 8.01
CA PRO A 123 -10.82 27.49 6.70
C PRO A 123 -9.89 26.89 5.64
N LEU A 124 -10.36 26.85 4.39
CA LEU A 124 -9.63 26.27 3.26
C LEU A 124 -8.18 26.78 3.15
N HIS A 125 -7.97 28.09 3.30
CA HIS A 125 -6.64 28.67 3.21
C HIS A 125 -5.66 28.12 4.26
N SER A 126 -6.13 27.91 5.49
CA SER A 126 -5.33 27.33 6.58
C SER A 126 -5.04 25.85 6.32
N ALA A 127 -6.02 25.10 5.79
CA ALA A 127 -5.84 23.70 5.41
C ALA A 127 -4.83 23.53 4.26
N LEU A 128 -4.79 24.49 3.33
CA LEU A 128 -3.77 24.57 2.27
C LEU A 128 -2.41 25.07 2.81
N GLY A 129 -2.33 25.49 4.07
CA GLY A 129 -1.10 25.98 4.71
C GLY A 129 -0.70 27.38 4.27
N PHE A 130 -1.66 28.22 3.88
CA PHE A 130 -1.45 29.66 3.85
C PHE A 130 -1.50 30.20 5.30
N GLU A 131 -0.65 31.18 5.59
CA GLU A 131 -0.57 31.80 6.91
C GLU A 131 -1.88 32.55 7.21
N GLY A 132 -2.39 32.40 8.44
CA GLY A 132 -3.36 33.35 8.98
C GLY A 132 -2.66 34.60 9.51
N ASP A 133 -3.39 35.54 10.11
CA ASP A 133 -2.88 36.84 10.58
C ASP A 133 -1.68 36.76 11.57
N GLY A 134 -1.37 35.58 12.11
CA GLY A 134 -0.23 35.32 13.00
C GLY A 134 1.06 34.80 12.34
N GLY A 135 1.09 34.62 11.02
CA GLY A 135 2.32 34.30 10.26
C GLY A 135 2.88 32.87 10.41
N GLU A 136 2.27 31.99 11.20
CA GLU A 136 2.74 30.61 11.34
C GLU A 136 1.90 29.62 10.50
N MET A 137 2.57 28.90 9.60
CA MET A 137 1.96 27.84 8.79
C MET A 137 1.62 26.61 9.65
N ASN A 138 0.34 26.24 9.68
CA ASN A 138 -0.13 25.06 10.41
C ASN A 138 0.33 23.75 9.73
N ARG A 139 1.54 23.28 10.05
CA ARG A 139 2.12 22.05 9.49
C ARG A 139 1.24 20.82 9.70
N GLY A 140 0.54 20.74 10.83
CA GLY A 140 -0.38 19.64 11.12
C GLY A 140 -1.62 19.64 10.21
N ALA A 141 -2.14 20.83 9.86
CA ALA A 141 -3.23 20.95 8.89
C ALA A 141 -2.77 20.53 7.49
N VAL A 142 -1.58 20.96 7.09
CA VAL A 142 -0.99 20.63 5.78
C VAL A 142 -0.79 19.13 5.61
N GLU A 143 -0.23 18.47 6.62
CA GLU A 143 -0.02 17.02 6.59
C GLU A 143 -1.35 16.25 6.53
N ARG A 144 -2.38 16.70 7.27
CA ARG A 144 -3.73 16.14 7.14
C ARG A 144 -4.29 16.33 5.74
N THR A 145 -4.13 17.51 5.15
CA THR A 145 -4.60 17.81 3.79
C THR A 145 -3.91 16.91 2.76
N LYS A 146 -2.60 16.66 2.87
CA LYS A 146 -1.89 15.74 1.96
C LYS A 146 -2.49 14.34 1.99
N ARG A 147 -2.61 13.74 3.18
CA ARG A 147 -3.19 12.40 3.37
C ARG A 147 -4.63 12.32 2.87
N ARG A 148 -5.38 13.38 3.10
CA ARG A 148 -6.77 13.50 2.66
C ARG A 148 -6.88 13.55 1.14
N LEU A 149 -5.99 14.29 0.47
CA LEU A 149 -5.94 14.34 -1.00
C LEU A 149 -5.47 13.01 -1.62
N GLU A 150 -4.52 12.33 -1.01
CA GLU A 150 -4.12 10.96 -1.41
C GLU A 150 -5.33 10.02 -1.32
N ARG A 151 -6.04 10.05 -0.19
CA ARG A 151 -7.20 9.19 0.04
C ARG A 151 -8.32 9.49 -0.95
N TRP A 152 -8.61 10.77 -1.19
CA TRP A 152 -9.54 11.21 -2.22
C TRP A 152 -9.19 10.62 -3.58
N ARG A 153 -7.92 10.73 -4.00
CA ARG A 153 -7.48 10.24 -5.30
C ARG A 153 -7.67 8.74 -5.44
N ILE A 154 -7.36 7.97 -4.40
CA ILE A 154 -7.55 6.51 -4.37
C ILE A 154 -9.05 6.16 -4.49
N LEU A 155 -9.90 6.79 -3.66
CA LEU A 155 -11.34 6.50 -3.62
C LEU A 155 -12.04 6.91 -4.93
N ALA A 156 -11.69 8.06 -5.48
CA ALA A 156 -12.24 8.56 -6.73
C ALA A 156 -11.91 7.63 -7.92
N LEU A 157 -10.71 7.04 -7.96
CA LEU A 157 -10.32 6.10 -9.01
C LEU A 157 -11.05 4.75 -8.91
N GLN A 158 -11.36 4.28 -7.70
CA GLN A 158 -12.07 3.01 -7.49
C GLN A 158 -13.52 3.02 -7.98
N ARG A 159 -14.14 4.19 -8.08
CA ARG A 159 -15.55 4.33 -8.49
C ARG A 159 -15.77 4.69 -9.95
N VAL A 160 -14.74 5.19 -10.66
CA VAL A 160 -14.79 5.39 -12.12
C VAL A 160 -14.66 4.05 -12.88
N ALA A 161 -14.16 3.00 -12.21
CA ALA A 161 -13.97 1.67 -12.79
C ALA A 161 -15.19 0.72 -12.64
N LYS A 162 -16.32 1.22 -12.16
CA LYS A 162 -17.61 0.50 -12.09
C LYS A 162 -18.60 1.11 -13.06
#